data_AF-A0A968Z1W8-F1
#
_entry.id   AF-A0A968Z1W8-F1
#
_cell.length_a   1.000
_cell.length_b   1.000
_cell.length_c   1.000
_cell.angle_alpha   90.00
_cell.angle_beta   90.00
_cell.angle_gamma   90.00
#
_symmetry.space_group_name_H-M   'P 1'
#
loop_
_entity.id
_entity.type
_entity.pdbx_description
1 polymer ?
#
loop_
_entity_poly.entity_id
_entity_poly.type
_entity_poly.pdbx_seq_one_letter_code
_entity_poly.pdbx_strand_id
1 'polypeptide(L)'
;MQLTGGTNPTNFWLSSFYFTFINSFVEEVVWRGFIYQKCTILLEGVGAIIFSALLFTTHHTIGIAAITHNWRITLVGSLGVFAAGFIWSSLYHKTRSLWPCYVSHVFAAGVCRSPFSLA
;
A
#
# COMPACT_ATOMS: atom_id res chain seq x y z
N MET A 1 8.97 17.85 -16.23
CA MET A 1 7.57 18.15 -15.91
C MET A 1 7.44 18.12 -14.40
N GLN A 2 7.55 19.28 -13.75
CA GLN A 2 7.53 19.40 -12.29
C GLN A 2 6.07 19.34 -11.84
N LEU A 3 5.68 18.31 -11.12
CA LEU A 3 4.33 18.16 -10.56
C LEU A 3 4.15 19.19 -9.43
N THR A 4 3.82 20.44 -9.79
CA THR A 4 3.58 21.55 -8.87
C THR A 4 2.22 21.43 -8.16
N GLY A 5 1.94 20.26 -7.56
CA GLY A 5 0.80 20.07 -6.67
C GLY A 5 1.11 20.42 -5.21
N GLY A 6 2.40 20.54 -4.86
CA GLY A 6 2.89 20.63 -3.47
C GLY A 6 3.17 22.05 -2.94
N THR A 7 2.75 23.12 -3.61
CA THR A 7 3.03 24.50 -3.16
C THR A 7 1.86 25.17 -2.45
N ASN A 8 0.65 24.58 -2.51
CA ASN A 8 -0.52 25.07 -1.77
C ASN A 8 -0.78 24.16 -0.54
N PRO A 9 -0.70 24.70 0.69
CA PRO A 9 -0.95 23.92 1.92
C PRO A 9 -2.28 23.17 1.90
N THR A 10 -3.34 23.76 1.32
CA THR A 10 -4.66 23.13 1.20
C THR A 10 -4.60 21.87 0.33
N ASN A 11 -3.90 21.93 -0.81
CA ASN A 11 -3.77 20.78 -1.71
C ASN A 11 -2.95 19.65 -1.06
N PHE A 12 -1.95 20.00 -0.25
CA PHE A 12 -1.19 19.03 0.54
C PHE A 12 -2.08 18.30 1.56
N TRP A 13 -2.88 19.03 2.34
CA TRP A 13 -3.77 18.43 3.33
C TRP A 13 -4.87 17.57 2.69
N LEU A 14 -5.49 18.07 1.61
CA LEU A 14 -6.50 17.31 0.86
C LEU A 14 -5.93 16.02 0.29
N SER A 15 -4.76 16.09 -0.34
CA SER A 15 -4.08 14.91 -0.89
C SER A 15 -3.72 13.93 0.23
N SER A 16 -3.14 14.41 1.33
CA SER A 16 -2.76 13.56 2.46
C SER A 16 -3.96 12.85 3.08
N PHE A 17 -5.08 13.55 3.27
CA PHE A 17 -6.34 12.96 3.73
C PHE A 17 -6.85 11.89 2.76
N TYR A 18 -6.92 12.22 1.47
CA TYR A 18 -7.37 11.29 0.43
C TYR A 18 -6.53 10.01 0.44
N PHE A 19 -5.20 10.14 0.40
CA PHE A 19 -4.34 8.97 0.35
C PHE A 19 -4.36 8.16 1.64
N THR A 20 -4.51 8.81 2.79
CA THR A 20 -4.52 8.13 4.09
C THR A 20 -5.80 7.33 4.33
N PHE A 21 -6.96 7.92 4.05
CA PHE A 21 -8.25 7.30 4.37
C PHE A 21 -8.92 6.68 3.14
N ILE A 22 -9.08 7.45 2.07
CA ILE A 22 -9.86 7.01 0.91
C ILE A 22 -9.08 5.99 0.08
N ASN A 23 -7.84 6.31 -0.30
CA ASN A 23 -7.01 5.42 -1.08
C ASN A 23 -6.71 4.11 -0.33
N SER A 24 -6.31 4.20 0.94
CA SER A 24 -6.08 3.00 1.77
C SER A 24 -7.31 2.09 1.83
N PHE A 25 -8.52 2.67 1.94
CA PHE A 25 -9.76 1.87 1.93
C PHE A 25 -9.99 1.18 0.57
N VAL A 26 -9.86 1.94 -0.52
CA VAL A 26 -10.02 1.42 -1.88
C VAL A 26 -9.01 0.31 -2.16
N GLU A 27 -7.75 0.50 -1.75
CA GLU A 27 -6.71 -0.50 -1.89
C GLU A 27 -7.06 -1.79 -1.13
N GLU A 28 -7.55 -1.71 0.11
CA GLU A 28 -7.97 -2.92 0.84
C GLU A 28 -9.14 -3.65 0.16
N VAL A 29 -10.14 -2.91 -0.36
CA VAL A 29 -11.26 -3.51 -1.09
C VAL A 29 -10.77 -4.24 -2.34
N VAL A 30 -9.86 -3.64 -3.10
CA VAL A 30 -9.31 -4.25 -4.31
C VAL A 30 -8.38 -5.42 -3.97
N TRP A 31 -7.41 -5.21 -3.09
CA TRP A 31 -6.37 -6.20 -2.83
C TRP A 31 -6.84 -7.35 -1.95
N ARG A 32 -7.57 -7.09 -0.87
CA ARG A 32 -8.03 -8.14 0.07
C ARG A 32 -9.43 -8.61 -0.27
N GLY A 33 -10.31 -7.68 -0.65
CA GLY A 33 -11.68 -8.03 -1.05
C GLY A 33 -11.76 -8.78 -2.39
N PHE A 34 -10.88 -8.47 -3.35
CA PHE A 34 -10.94 -9.07 -4.69
C PHE A 34 -9.70 -9.91 -5.06
N ILE A 35 -8.51 -9.31 -5.13
CA ILE A 35 -7.31 -9.98 -5.68
C ILE A 35 -6.90 -11.19 -4.82
N TYR A 36 -6.88 -11.03 -3.49
CA TYR A 36 -6.57 -12.12 -2.57
C TYR A 36 -7.53 -13.31 -2.74
N GLN A 37 -8.83 -13.04 -2.93
CA GLN A 37 -9.83 -14.10 -3.18
C GLN A 37 -9.56 -14.86 -4.48
N LYS A 38 -9.05 -14.16 -5.52
CA LYS A 38 -8.60 -14.82 -6.75
C LYS A 38 -7.34 -15.65 -6.53
N CYS A 39 -6.41 -15.18 -5.70
CA CYS A 39 -5.22 -15.94 -5.34
C CYS A 39 -5.58 -17.24 -4.61
N THR A 40 -6.61 -17.24 -3.76
CA THR A 40 -7.07 -18.45 -3.06
C THR A 40 -7.70 -19.51 -3.96
N ILE A 41 -8.07 -19.17 -5.19
CA ILE A 41 -8.51 -20.16 -6.19
C ILE A 41 -7.31 -20.92 -6.79
N LEU A 42 -6.13 -20.27 -6.83
CA LEU A 42 -4.92 -20.82 -7.45
C LEU A 42 -4.00 -21.52 -6.45
N LEU A 43 -3.95 -21.01 -5.22
CA LEU A 43 -3.05 -21.47 -4.16
C LEU A 43 -3.79 -21.55 -2.84
N GLU A 44 -3.42 -22.52 -2.00
CA GLU A 44 -4.02 -22.69 -0.68
C GLU A 44 -3.20 -22.04 0.43
N GLY A 45 -3.87 -21.63 1.51
CA GLY A 45 -3.25 -21.16 2.75
C GLY A 45 -2.21 -20.06 2.56
N VAL A 46 -0.99 -20.34 3.02
CA VAL A 46 0.15 -19.39 2.99
C VAL A 46 0.59 -19.06 1.56
N GLY A 47 0.38 -19.97 0.60
CA GLY A 47 0.70 -19.72 -0.80
C GLY A 47 -0.08 -18.53 -1.38
N ALA A 48 -1.38 -18.45 -1.09
CA ALA A 48 -2.22 -17.32 -1.52
C ALA A 48 -1.81 -16.00 -0.86
N ILE A 49 -1.37 -16.03 0.41
CA ILE A 49 -0.88 -14.86 1.13
C ILE A 49 0.37 -14.30 0.45
N ILE A 50 1.37 -15.16 0.21
CA ILE A 50 2.64 -14.75 -0.41
C ILE A 50 2.37 -14.25 -1.84
N PHE A 51 1.56 -14.97 -2.62
CA PHE A 51 1.29 -14.59 -4.00
C PHE A 51 0.53 -13.26 -4.11
N SER A 52 -0.47 -13.05 -3.26
CA SER A 52 -1.16 -11.77 -3.15
C SER A 52 -0.21 -10.63 -2.77
N ALA A 53 0.71 -10.87 -1.81
CA ALA A 53 1.70 -9.88 -1.40
C ALA A 53 2.72 -9.56 -2.53
N LEU A 54 3.13 -10.56 -3.31
CA LEU A 54 3.98 -10.35 -4.48
C LEU A 54 3.30 -9.50 -5.54
N LEU A 55 2.03 -9.77 -5.86
CA LEU A 55 1.27 -8.95 -6.81
C LEU A 55 1.12 -7.51 -6.33
N PHE A 56 0.82 -7.31 -5.04
CA PHE A 56 0.75 -5.99 -4.41
C PHE A 56 2.08 -5.23 -4.53
N THR A 57 3.18 -5.94 -4.30
CA THR A 57 4.54 -5.38 -4.39
C THR A 57 4.88 -4.99 -5.82
N THR A 58 4.61 -5.86 -6.80
CA THR A 58 4.87 -5.59 -8.22
C THR A 58 4.15 -4.33 -8.67
N HIS A 59 2.87 -4.17 -8.30
CA HIS A 59 2.10 -2.96 -8.61
C HIS A 59 2.76 -1.67 -8.09
N HIS A 60 3.23 -1.68 -6.84
CA HIS A 60 3.89 -0.52 -6.22
C HIS A 60 5.31 -0.29 -6.70
N THR A 61 6.04 -1.35 -7.02
CA THR A 61 7.43 -1.28 -7.49
C THR A 61 7.53 -0.38 -8.73
N ILE A 62 6.55 -0.45 -9.63
CA ILE A 62 6.46 0.38 -10.83
C ILE A 62 6.37 1.87 -10.45
N GLY A 63 5.50 2.23 -9.51
CA GLY A 63 5.34 3.60 -9.04
C GLY A 63 6.59 4.13 -8.32
N ILE A 64 7.18 3.32 -7.42
CA ILE A 64 8.40 3.70 -6.70
C ILE A 64 9.57 3.90 -7.66
N ALA A 65 9.75 2.99 -8.62
CA ALA A 65 10.80 3.11 -9.63
C ALA A 65 10.63 4.37 -10.49
N ALA A 66 9.39 4.68 -10.90
CA ALA A 66 9.07 5.84 -11.71
C ALA A 66 9.29 7.17 -10.99
N ILE A 67 9.08 7.22 -9.66
CA ILE A 67 9.25 8.44 -8.86
C ILE A 67 10.71 8.63 -8.43
N THR A 68 11.35 7.56 -7.97
CA THR A 68 12.68 7.66 -7.33
C THR A 68 13.82 7.60 -8.33
N HIS A 69 13.61 6.99 -9.51
CA HIS A 69 14.65 6.70 -10.51
C HIS A 69 15.92 6.06 -9.93
N ASN A 70 15.82 5.40 -8.76
CA ASN A 70 16.93 4.85 -8.02
C ASN A 70 16.61 3.41 -7.61
N TRP A 71 17.38 2.46 -8.13
CA TRP A 71 17.13 1.04 -7.93
C TRP A 71 17.30 0.60 -6.46
N ARG A 72 18.18 1.27 -5.68
CA ARG A 72 18.38 0.94 -4.26
C ARG A 72 17.17 1.36 -3.42
N ILE A 73 16.66 2.57 -3.66
CA ILE A 73 15.45 3.08 -2.99
C ILE A 73 14.25 2.23 -3.42
N THR A 74 14.15 1.89 -4.70
CA THR A 74 13.11 1.01 -5.22
C THR A 74 13.14 -0.35 -4.55
N LEU A 75 14.32 -0.97 -4.40
CA LEU A 75 14.46 -2.26 -3.75
C LEU A 75 14.00 -2.21 -2.29
N VAL A 76 14.50 -1.25 -1.51
CA VAL A 76 14.14 -1.12 -0.09
C VAL A 76 12.66 -0.80 0.07
N GLY A 77 12.12 0.11 -0.74
CA GLY A 77 10.69 0.45 -0.75
C GLY A 77 9.82 -0.77 -1.10
N SER A 78 10.23 -1.55 -2.09
CA SER A 78 9.49 -2.76 -2.50
C SER A 78 9.52 -3.85 -1.42
N LEU A 79 10.63 -4.00 -0.70
CA LEU A 79 10.69 -4.90 0.46
C LEU A 79 9.74 -4.47 1.58
N GLY A 80 9.65 -3.16 1.85
CA GLY A 80 8.68 -2.60 2.80
C GLY A 80 7.23 -2.86 2.37
N VAL A 81 6.92 -2.63 1.09
CA VAL A 81 5.60 -2.92 0.53
C VAL A 81 5.27 -4.40 0.59
N PHE A 82 6.23 -5.28 0.32
CA PHE A 82 6.04 -6.73 0.42
C PHE A 82 5.71 -7.15 1.85
N ALA A 83 6.46 -6.64 2.84
CA ALA A 83 6.19 -6.92 4.24
C ALA A 83 4.78 -6.45 4.66
N ALA A 84 4.38 -5.25 4.27
CA ALA A 84 3.02 -4.74 4.51
C ALA A 84 1.96 -5.61 3.82
N GLY A 85 2.19 -5.94 2.55
CA GLY A 85 1.37 -6.84 1.74
C GLY A 85 1.13 -8.18 2.43
N PHE A 86 2.20 -8.80 2.92
CA PHE A 86 2.18 -10.08 3.63
C PHE A 86 1.43 -9.99 4.96
N ILE A 87 1.70 -8.96 5.76
CA ILE A 87 1.05 -8.76 7.07
C ILE A 87 -0.46 -8.59 6.90
N TRP A 88 -0.90 -7.69 6.02
CA TRP A 88 -2.32 -7.41 5.82
C TRP A 88 -3.05 -8.59 5.18
N SER A 89 -2.43 -9.30 4.21
CA SER A 89 -3.03 -10.52 3.65
C SER A 89 -3.11 -11.65 4.69
N SER A 90 -2.13 -11.77 5.60
CA SER A 90 -2.19 -12.70 6.73
C SER A 90 -3.28 -12.34 7.73
N LEU A 91 -3.46 -11.05 8.01
CA LEU A 91 -4.49 -10.55 8.91
C LEU A 91 -5.88 -10.81 8.32
N TYR A 92 -6.06 -10.54 7.02
CA TYR A 92 -7.29 -10.84 6.31
C TYR A 92 -7.58 -12.35 6.26
N HIS A 93 -6.58 -13.19 6.02
CA HIS A 93 -6.73 -14.64 6.04
C HIS A 93 -7.32 -15.15 7.37
N LYS A 94 -6.84 -14.60 8.49
CA LYS A 94 -7.26 -14.97 9.86
C LYS A 94 -8.61 -14.37 10.26
N THR A 95 -8.84 -13.11 9.93
CA THR A 95 -10.00 -12.36 10.44
C THR A 95 -11.19 -12.36 9.48
N ARG A 96 -10.95 -12.63 8.18
CA ARG A 96 -11.92 -12.47 7.08
C ARG A 96 -12.60 -11.10 7.05
N SER A 97 -11.94 -10.08 7.61
CA SER A 97 -12.45 -8.73 7.75
C SER A 97 -11.46 -7.73 7.15
N LEU A 98 -11.99 -6.75 6.42
CA LEU A 98 -11.19 -5.66 5.87
C LEU A 98 -10.79 -4.64 6.96
N TRP A 99 -11.55 -4.54 8.05
CA TRP A 99 -11.35 -3.50 9.07
C TRP A 99 -9.98 -3.53 9.74
N PRO A 100 -9.46 -4.68 10.23
CA PRO A 100 -8.14 -4.72 10.86
C PRO A 100 -7.03 -4.33 9.88
N CYS A 101 -7.16 -4.73 8.60
CA CYS A 101 -6.21 -4.39 7.55
C CYS A 101 -6.26 -2.90 7.25
N TYR A 102 -7.46 -2.35 7.05
CA TYR A 102 -7.69 -0.93 6.77
C TYR A 102 -7.16 -0.02 7.87
N VAL A 103 -7.46 -0.31 9.14
CA VAL A 103 -6.96 0.50 10.26
C VAL A 103 -5.42 0.47 10.30
N SER A 104 -4.81 -0.71 10.14
CA SER A 104 -3.35 -0.82 10.06
C SER A 104 -2.77 -0.03 8.87
N HIS A 105 -3.43 -0.08 7.72
CA HIS A 105 -3.03 0.64 6.51
C HIS A 105 -3.10 2.16 6.71
N VAL A 106 -4.19 2.68 7.29
CA VAL A 106 -4.32 4.12 7.64
C VAL A 106 -3.14 4.59 8.49
N PHE A 107 -2.74 3.83 9.51
CA PHE A 107 -1.58 4.18 10.33
C PHE A 107 -0.27 4.18 9.53
N ALA A 108 -0.06 3.17 8.68
CA ALA A 108 1.12 3.11 7.81
C ALA A 108 1.17 4.30 6.83
N ALA A 109 0.04 4.67 6.25
CA ALA A 109 -0.09 5.79 5.30
C ALA A 109 0.13 7.15 5.98
N GLY A 110 -0.43 7.34 7.19
CA GLY A 110 -0.31 8.58 7.94
C GLY A 110 1.11 8.88 8.41
N VAL A 111 1.89 7.86 8.80
CA VAL A 111 3.29 8.03 9.25
C VAL A 111 4.20 8.55 8.14
N CYS A 112 3.99 8.12 6.88
CA CYS A 112 4.87 8.45 5.77
C CYS A 112 4.67 9.86 5.19
N ARG A 113 3.64 10.61 5.61
CA ARG A 113 3.31 11.92 5.01
C ARG A 113 3.21 13.07 6.01
N SER A 114 3.88 12.94 7.16
CA SER A 114 3.97 14.04 8.12
C SER A 114 4.71 15.26 7.52
N PRO A 115 4.32 16.49 7.87
CA PRO A 115 4.99 17.71 7.39
C PRO A 115 6.46 17.78 7.80
N PHE A 116 6.92 16.94 8.73
CA PHE A 116 8.30 16.84 9.16
C PHE A 116 9.23 16.12 8.18
N SER A 117 8.72 15.50 7.10
CA SER A 117 9.56 14.80 6.11
C SER A 117 10.11 15.69 4.99
N LEU A 118 9.90 17.01 5.06
CA LEU A 118 10.37 18.01 4.09
C LEU A 118 11.14 19.18 4.74
N ALA A 119 11.55 19.05 6.00
CA ALA A 119 12.42 20.01 6.69
C ALA A 119 13.88 19.55 6.67
#